data_AF-A0AAJ0FKQ6-F1
#
_entry.id   AF-A0AAJ0FKQ6-F1
#
_cell.length_a   1.000
_cell.length_b   1.000
_cell.length_c   1.000
_cell.angle_alpha   90.00
_cell.angle_beta   90.00
_cell.angle_gamma   90.00
#
_symmetry.space_group_name_H-M   'P 1'
#
loop_
_entity.id
_entity.type
_entity.pdbx_description
1 polymer ?
#
loop_
_entity_poly.entity_id
_entity_poly.type
_entity_poly.pdbx_seq_one_letter_code
_entity_poly.pdbx_strand_id
1 'polypeptide(L)' 'MALAEALKSAKARPGWSEQAVEIFFRDFGEEDMDLQLKIAEKALTDDNKAMVFCKMSLALRKHWVKRLREVHNRSA' A
#
# COMPACT_ATOMS: atom_id res chain seq x y z
N MET A 1 -30.08 15.69 16.45
CA MET A 1 -29.00 15.93 15.46
C MET A 1 -27.66 15.28 15.80
N ALA A 2 -27.42 14.79 17.02
CA ALA A 2 -26.12 14.22 17.43
C ALA A 2 -25.65 12.97 16.65
N LEU A 3 -26.57 12.09 16.19
CA LEU A 3 -26.19 10.86 15.46
C LEU A 3 -25.58 11.16 14.08
N ALA A 4 -26.11 12.19 13.39
CA ALA A 4 -25.61 12.60 12.08
C ALA A 4 -24.22 13.25 12.14
N GLU A 5 -23.88 13.92 13.25
CA GLU A 5 -22.54 14.47 13.47
C GLU A 5 -21.54 13.39 13.91
N ALA A 6 -21.96 12.42 14.73
CA ALA A 6 -21.13 11.27 15.07
C ALA A 6 -20.76 10.42 13.83
N LEU A 7 -21.67 10.29 12.86
CA LEU A 7 -21.40 9.64 11.57
C LEU A 7 -20.48 10.46 10.65
N LYS A 8 -20.46 11.79 10.79
CA LYS A 8 -19.51 12.68 10.07
C LYS A 8 -18.11 12.65 10.68
N SER A 9 -18.01 12.45 12.00
CA SER A 9 -16.73 12.30 12.72
C SER A 9 -16.19 10.87 12.70
N ALA A 10 -16.96 9.89 12.27
CA ALA A 10 -16.43 8.61 11.85
C ALA A 10 -15.61 8.87 10.58
N LYS A 11 -14.34 9.25 10.74
CA LYS A 11 -13.32 9.27 9.68
C LYS A 11 -13.62 8.06 8.80
N ALA A 12 -14.05 8.31 7.57
CA ALA A 12 -14.33 7.24 6.62
C ALA A 12 -13.12 6.30 6.69
N ARG A 13 -13.35 5.01 6.94
CA ARG A 13 -12.24 4.05 7.05
C ARG A 13 -11.37 4.24 5.82
N PRO A 14 -10.04 4.43 5.98
CA PRO A 14 -9.16 4.66 4.85
C PRO A 14 -9.37 3.56 3.83
N GLY A 15 -9.40 3.93 2.54
CA GLY A 15 -9.57 2.96 1.46
C GLY A 15 -8.46 1.90 1.48
N TRP A 16 -8.63 0.79 0.76
CA TRP A 16 -7.59 -0.24 0.75
C TRP A 16 -6.27 0.29 0.19
N SER A 17 -6.33 1.13 -0.85
CA SER A 17 -5.16 1.82 -1.40
C SER A 17 -4.43 2.67 -0.37
N GLU A 18 -5.14 3.49 0.40
CA GLU A 18 -4.54 4.35 1.44
C GLU A 18 -3.86 3.50 2.51
N GLN A 19 -4.55 2.48 3.04
CA GLN A 19 -3.98 1.56 4.01
C GLN A 19 -2.74 0.83 3.46
N ALA A 20 -2.79 0.39 2.20
CA ALA A 20 -1.68 -0.34 1.59
C ALA A 20 -0.46 0.57 1.44
N VAL A 21 -0.65 1.82 1.04
CA VAL A 21 0.41 2.82 0.92
C VAL A 21 1.04 3.14 2.27
N GLU A 22 0.22 3.36 3.30
CA GLU A 22 0.71 3.57 4.67
C GLU A 22 1.56 2.39 5.17
N ILE A 23 1.06 1.16 4.99
CA ILE A 23 1.78 -0.06 5.36
C ILE A 23 3.08 -0.17 4.56
N PHE A 24 3.03 0.11 3.25
CA PHE A 24 4.18 -0.02 2.37
C PHE A 24 5.29 0.97 2.76
N PHE A 25 4.99 2.26 2.88
CA PHE A 25 6.02 3.24 3.24
C PHE A 25 6.55 3.06 4.67
N ARG A 26 5.72 2.58 5.61
CA ARG A 26 6.19 2.26 6.96
C ARG A 26 7.15 1.07 6.99
N ASP A 27 6.79 -0.02 6.30
CA ASP A 27 7.51 -1.30 6.43
C ASP A 27 8.65 -1.46 5.40
N PHE A 28 8.66 -0.66 4.34
CA PHE A 28 9.57 -0.77 3.19
C PHE A 28 10.27 0.56 2.83
N GLY A 29 10.47 1.44 3.81
CA GLY A 29 11.13 2.74 3.63
C GLY A 29 12.58 2.67 3.12
N GLU A 30 13.24 1.51 3.21
CA GLU A 30 14.62 1.27 2.77
C GLU A 30 14.74 0.79 1.30
N GLU A 31 13.60 0.60 0.63
CA GLU A 31 13.60 0.30 -0.81
C GLU A 31 14.08 1.51 -1.63
N ASP A 32 14.54 1.24 -2.85
CA ASP A 32 14.91 2.28 -3.80
C ASP A 32 13.75 3.28 -4.02
N MET A 33 14.07 4.58 -4.13
CA MET A 33 13.08 5.64 -4.19
C MET A 33 12.20 5.54 -5.44
N ASP A 34 12.78 5.22 -6.60
CA ASP A 34 12.03 5.06 -7.84
C ASP A 34 11.15 3.81 -7.79
N LEU A 35 11.64 2.74 -7.17
CA LEU A 35 10.83 1.54 -6.90
C LEU A 35 9.63 1.85 -5.99
N GLN A 36 9.85 2.61 -4.91
CA GLN A 36 8.80 3.01 -3.97
C GLN A 36 7.69 3.79 -4.66
N LEU A 37 8.06 4.82 -5.45
CA LEU A 37 7.11 5.62 -6.21
C LEU A 37 6.34 4.74 -7.22
N LYS A 38 7.05 3.88 -7.95
CA LYS A 38 6.43 2.97 -8.93
C LYS A 38 5.43 2.01 -8.30
N ILE A 39 5.72 1.47 -7.11
CA ILE A 39 4.80 0.59 -6.39
C ILE A 39 3.56 1.36 -5.94
N ALA A 40 3.75 2.53 -5.31
CA ALA A 40 2.66 3.36 -4.84
C ALA A 40 1.73 3.79 -6.00
N GLU A 41 2.28 4.25 -7.11
CA GLU A 41 1.52 4.80 -8.24
C GLU A 41 0.89 3.74 -9.15
N LYS A 42 1.52 2.55 -9.30
CA LYS A 42 1.09 1.54 -10.28
C LYS A 42 0.50 0.27 -9.68
N ALA A 43 0.91 -0.12 -8.48
CA ALA A 43 0.46 -1.36 -7.87
C ALA A 43 -0.62 -1.11 -6.81
N LEU A 44 -0.44 -0.10 -5.96
CA LEU A 44 -1.33 0.15 -4.81
C LEU A 44 -2.49 1.10 -5.13
N THR A 45 -2.51 1.72 -6.31
CA THR A 45 -3.66 2.45 -6.85
C THR A 45 -4.81 1.53 -7.29
N ASP A 46 -4.54 0.26 -7.55
CA ASP A 46 -5.55 -0.77 -7.79
C ASP A 46 -6.10 -1.29 -6.46
N ASP A 47 -7.37 -1.01 -6.19
CA ASP A 47 -7.99 -1.28 -4.88
C ASP A 47 -7.99 -2.78 -4.52
N ASN A 48 -8.09 -3.67 -5.51
CA ASN A 48 -8.03 -5.11 -5.28
C ASN A 48 -6.60 -5.57 -4.93
N LYS A 49 -5.57 -5.10 -5.65
CA LYS A 49 -4.17 -5.38 -5.31
C LYS A 49 -3.80 -4.81 -3.96
N ALA A 50 -4.27 -3.60 -3.64
CA ALA A 50 -4.07 -2.98 -2.34
C ALA A 50 -4.73 -3.78 -1.22
N MET A 51 -5.98 -4.23 -1.41
CA MET A 51 -6.68 -5.08 -0.45
C MET A 51 -5.92 -6.40 -0.22
N VAL A 52 -5.45 -7.05 -1.29
CA VAL A 52 -4.64 -8.27 -1.15
C VAL A 52 -3.36 -7.96 -0.38
N PHE A 53 -2.63 -6.90 -0.73
CA PHE A 53 -1.41 -6.48 -0.04
C PHE A 53 -1.63 -6.25 1.46
N CYS A 54 -2.72 -5.56 1.84
CA CYS A 54 -3.11 -5.35 3.24
C CYS A 54 -3.34 -6.67 3.99
N LYS A 55 -3.86 -7.70 3.32
CA LYS A 55 -4.10 -9.04 3.90
C LYS A 55 -2.89 -9.95 3.88
N MET A 56 -1.83 -9.60 3.16
CA MET A 56 -0.60 -10.40 3.12
C MET A 56 0.12 -10.35 4.48
N SER A 57 0.64 -11.51 4.91
CA SER A 57 1.60 -11.56 6.01
C SER A 57 2.86 -10.75 5.66
N LEU A 58 3.61 -10.33 6.68
CA LEU A 58 4.85 -9.57 6.45
C LEU A 58 5.84 -10.33 5.54
N ALA A 59 5.95 -11.65 5.72
CA ALA A 59 6.82 -12.49 4.89
C ALA A 59 6.40 -12.47 3.41
N LEU A 60 5.09 -12.53 3.14
CA LEU A 60 4.56 -12.49 1.78
C LEU A 60 4.72 -11.09 1.16
N ARG A 61 4.54 -10.01 1.94
CA ARG A 61 4.83 -8.64 1.49
C ARG A 61 6.30 -8.46 1.12
N LYS A 62 7.23 -8.93 1.97
CA LYS A 62 8.67 -8.91 1.69
C LYS A 62 9.02 -9.66 0.40
N HIS A 63 8.45 -10.84 0.21
CA HIS A 63 8.66 -11.61 -1.01
C HIS A 63 8.10 -10.90 -2.25
N TRP A 64 6.91 -10.30 -2.13
CA TRP A 64 6.28 -9.55 -3.20
C TRP A 64 7.11 -8.32 -3.62
N VAL A 65 7.58 -7.52 -2.66
CA VAL A 65 8.45 -6.35 -2.92
C VAL A 65 9.78 -6.78 -3.53
N LYS A 66 10.41 -7.86 -3.03
CA LYS A 66 11.63 -8.42 -3.62
C LYS A 66 11.45 -8.75 -5.11
N ARG A 67 10.33 -9.39 -5.48
CA ARG A 67 10.04 -9.70 -6.89
C ARG A 67 9.92 -8.45 -7.76
N LEU A 68 9.32 -7.38 -7.24
CA LEU A 68 9.19 -6.12 -7.96
C LEU A 68 10.54 -5.39 -8.10
N ARG A 69 11.38 -5.46 -7.07
CA ARG A 69 12.76 -4.96 -7.10
C ARG A 69 13.59 -5.65 -8.19
N GLU A 70 13.53 -6.98 -8.27
CA GLU A 70 14.23 -7.75 -9.30
C GLU A 70 13.79 -7.35 -10.72
N VAL A 71 12.51 -7.08 -10.93
CA VAL A 71 11.99 -6.59 -12.22
C VAL A 71 12.46 -5.16 -12.50
N HIS A 72 12.45 -4.28 -11.49
CA HIS A 72 12.92 -2.90 -11.62
C HIS A 72 14.41 -2.85 -11.99
N ASN A 73 15.27 -3.61 -11.30
CA ASN A 73 16.71 -3.65 -11.56
C ASN A 73 17.08 -4.27 -12.92
N ARG A 74 16.19 -5.08 -13.51
CA ARG A 74 16.37 -5.60 -14.87
C ARG A 74 15.94 -4.63 -15.97
N SER A 75 15.15 -3.62 -15.62
CA SER A 75 14.56 -2.66 -16.54
C SER A 75 15.23 -1.27 -16.45
N ALA A 76 16.15 -1.10 -15.50
CA ALA A 76 17.02 0.05 -15.32
C ALA A 76 18.39 -0.26 -15.94
#